data_AF-A0A7C9A9W3-F1
#
_entry.id   AF-A0A7C9A9W3-F1
#
_cell.length_a   1.000
_cell.length_b   1.000
_cell.length_c   1.000
_cell.angle_alpha   90.00
_cell.angle_beta   90.00
_cell.angle_gamma   90.00
#
_symmetry.space_group_name_H-M   'P 1'
#
loop_
_entity.id
_entity.type
_entity.pdbx_description
1 polymer ?
#
loop_
_entity_poly.entity_id
_entity_poly.type
_entity_poly.pdbx_seq_one_letter_code
_entity_poly.pdbx_strand_id
1 'polypeptide(L)'
;LERIWKKIESGLFPVLDHMSKLGLEIGLQDLFERFTFDITCTVILGHDPKSLCISLPDQPFCKALHYAEDAILHRHTVPGCVWKFQRWLGVGKERKLRECEKLADDFILDCISKKKQETCKKSSS
;
A
#
# COMPACT_ATOMS: atom_id res chain seq x y z
N LEU A 1 11.16 -11.69 -10.97
CA LEU A 1 11.05 -13.11 -10.57
C LEU A 1 11.82 -13.40 -9.29
N GLU A 2 13.14 -13.20 -9.22
CA GLU A 2 13.94 -13.43 -8.00
C GLU A 2 13.38 -12.70 -6.76
N ARG A 3 13.07 -11.41 -6.89
CA ARG A 3 12.48 -10.60 -5.79
C ARG A 3 11.13 -11.15 -5.30
N ILE A 4 10.34 -11.72 -6.20
CA ILE A 4 9.02 -12.29 -5.90
C ILE A 4 9.21 -13.59 -5.11
N TRP A 5 10.07 -14.49 -5.59
CA TRP A 5 10.39 -15.74 -4.90
C TRP A 5 10.95 -15.50 -3.50
N LYS A 6 11.90 -14.56 -3.38
CA LYS A 6 12.44 -14.16 -2.08
C LYS A 6 11.34 -13.70 -1.13
N LYS A 7 10.35 -12.94 -1.62
CA LYS A 7 9.24 -12.46 -0.78
C LYS A 7 8.27 -13.57 -0.38
N ILE A 8 8.06 -14.56 -1.25
CA ILE A 8 7.28 -15.77 -0.93
C ILE A 8 7.94 -16.52 0.22
N GLU A 9 9.25 -16.78 0.11
CA GLU A 9 10.00 -17.56 1.11
C GLU A 9 10.16 -16.83 2.44
N SER A 10 10.41 -15.52 2.42
CA SER A 10 10.71 -14.74 3.62
C SER A 10 9.51 -14.04 4.28
N GLY A 11 8.39 -13.92 3.57
CA GLY A 11 7.19 -13.22 4.05
C GLY A 11 5.95 -14.09 4.02
N LEU A 12 5.54 -14.56 2.84
CA LEU A 12 4.26 -15.24 2.65
C LEU A 12 4.19 -16.59 3.39
N PHE A 13 5.17 -17.47 3.17
CA PHE A 13 5.19 -18.78 3.84
C PHE A 13 5.31 -18.67 5.36
N PRO A 14 6.21 -17.85 5.93
CA PRO A 14 6.30 -17.69 7.38
C PRO A 14 5.00 -17.19 8.03
N VAL A 15 4.29 -16.24 7.40
CA VAL A 15 3.00 -15.75 7.92
C VAL A 15 1.95 -16.86 7.88
N LEU A 16 1.82 -17.58 6.75
CA LEU A 16 0.85 -18.67 6.62
C LEU A 16 1.15 -19.83 7.58
N ASP A 17 2.41 -20.24 7.71
CA ASP A 17 2.82 -21.29 8.64
C ASP A 17 2.55 -20.91 10.10
N HIS A 18 2.83 -19.65 10.46
CA HIS A 18 2.55 -19.13 11.81
C HIS A 18 1.05 -19.12 12.13
N MET A 19 0.22 -18.61 11.21
CA MET A 19 -1.24 -18.56 11.38
C MET A 19 -1.83 -19.96 11.46
N SER A 20 -1.36 -20.88 10.61
CA SER A 20 -1.76 -22.30 10.63
C SER A 20 -1.43 -22.98 11.96
N LYS A 21 -0.20 -22.80 12.48
CA LYS A 21 0.23 -23.37 13.76
C LYS A 21 -0.55 -22.85 14.96
N LEU A 22 -0.97 -21.59 14.93
CA LEU A 22 -1.77 -20.99 15.99
C LEU A 22 -3.29 -21.18 15.80
N GLY A 23 -3.73 -21.78 14.69
CA GLY A 23 -5.14 -21.90 14.36
C GLY A 23 -5.83 -20.55 14.17
N LEU A 24 -5.09 -19.52 13.76
CA LEU A 24 -5.61 -18.18 13.51
C LEU A 24 -6.11 -18.05 12.08
N GLU A 25 -7.23 -17.35 11.92
CA GLU A 25 -7.74 -16.99 10.60
C GLU A 25 -7.02 -15.75 10.07
N ILE A 26 -6.69 -15.77 8.78
CA ILE A 26 -6.12 -14.62 8.07
C ILE A 26 -6.88 -14.37 6.78
N GLY A 27 -7.25 -13.12 6.54
CA GLY A 27 -7.88 -12.71 5.30
C GLY A 27 -6.90 -12.81 4.14
N LEU A 28 -7.15 -13.70 3.18
CA LEU A 28 -6.29 -13.85 2.00
C LEU A 28 -6.20 -12.55 1.17
N GLN A 29 -7.24 -11.72 1.19
CA GLN A 29 -7.22 -10.42 0.54
C GLN A 29 -6.15 -9.49 1.16
N ASP A 30 -6.19 -9.26 2.47
CA ASP A 30 -5.19 -8.44 3.19
C ASP A 30 -3.78 -9.02 3.04
N LEU A 31 -3.66 -10.35 3.10
CA LEU A 31 -2.39 -11.05 2.90
C LEU A 31 -1.80 -10.78 1.50
N PHE A 32 -2.60 -10.95 0.44
CA PHE A 32 -2.12 -10.75 -0.92
C PHE A 32 -1.92 -9.28 -1.26
N GLU A 33 -2.70 -8.37 -0.67
CA GLU A 33 -2.49 -6.94 -0.82
C GLU A 33 -1.17 -6.49 -0.19
N ARG A 34 -0.84 -6.95 1.02
CA ARG A 34 0.47 -6.69 1.64
C ARG A 34 1.62 -7.27 0.81
N PHE A 35 1.43 -8.48 0.29
CA PHE A 35 2.39 -9.13 -0.59
C PHE A 35 2.64 -8.33 -1.87
N THR A 36 1.58 -7.91 -2.58
CA THR A 36 1.71 -7.14 -3.81
C THR A 36 2.23 -5.74 -3.54
N PHE A 37 1.84 -5.11 -2.43
CA PHE A 37 2.36 -3.82 -2.00
C PHE A 37 3.87 -3.85 -1.76
N ASP A 38 4.35 -4.81 -0.96
CA ASP A 38 5.77 -4.96 -0.67
C ASP A 38 6.58 -5.24 -1.95
N ILE A 39 6.07 -6.09 -2.84
CA ILE A 39 6.70 -6.35 -4.15
C ILE A 39 6.75 -5.08 -4.99
N THR A 40 5.65 -4.34 -5.07
CA THR A 40 5.54 -3.13 -5.88
C THR A 40 6.52 -2.07 -5.40
N CYS A 41 6.56 -1.81 -4.09
CA CYS A 41 7.54 -0.89 -3.50
C CYS A 41 8.98 -1.36 -3.74
N THR A 42 9.24 -2.66 -3.59
CA THR A 42 10.57 -3.23 -3.82
C THR A 42 11.01 -3.10 -5.28
N VAL A 43 10.11 -3.27 -6.24
CA VAL A 43 10.41 -3.21 -7.68
C VAL A 43 10.52 -1.77 -8.17
N ILE A 44 9.55 -0.91 -7.83
CA ILE A 44 9.46 0.46 -8.34
C ILE A 44 10.38 1.39 -7.55
N LEU A 45 10.30 1.33 -6.22
CA LEU A 45 10.99 2.26 -5.33
C LEU A 45 12.36 1.72 -4.90
N GLY A 46 12.57 0.40 -4.99
CA GLY A 46 13.82 -0.25 -4.59
C GLY A 46 13.90 -0.52 -3.09
N HIS A 47 12.81 -0.29 -2.35
CA HIS A 47 12.73 -0.40 -0.90
C HIS A 47 11.58 -1.34 -0.51
N ASP A 48 11.84 -2.27 0.41
CA ASP A 48 10.84 -3.19 0.96
C ASP A 48 10.24 -2.60 2.25
N PRO A 49 8.95 -2.22 2.27
CA PRO A 49 8.29 -1.70 3.45
C PRO A 49 8.05 -2.77 4.53
N LYS A 50 8.19 -4.05 4.18
CA LYS A 50 8.03 -5.20 5.08
C LYS A 50 6.67 -5.23 5.77
N SER A 51 5.61 -4.83 5.06
CA SER A 51 4.26 -4.86 5.62
C SER A 51 3.70 -6.29 5.75
N LEU A 52 4.23 -7.23 4.97
CA LEU A 52 3.99 -8.66 5.10
C LEU A 52 4.97 -9.27 6.10
N CYS A 53 4.59 -9.28 7.38
CA CYS A 53 5.29 -9.98 8.45
C CYS A 53 4.32 -10.44 9.55
N ILE A 54 4.78 -11.27 10.48
CA ILE A 54 3.93 -11.90 11.51
C ILE A 54 3.16 -10.87 12.36
N SER A 55 3.76 -9.69 12.63
CA SER A 55 3.10 -8.64 13.41
C SER A 55 2.00 -7.89 12.65
N LEU A 56 1.87 -8.11 11.33
CA LEU A 56 0.90 -7.49 10.44
C LEU A 56 0.66 -6.00 10.77
N PRO A 57 1.71 -5.15 10.68
CA PRO A 57 1.62 -3.77 11.10
C PRO A 57 0.51 -3.04 10.34
N ASP A 58 -0.15 -2.09 11.01
CA ASP A 58 -1.12 -1.27 10.31
C ASP A 58 -0.45 -0.48 9.19
N GLN A 59 -1.08 -0.45 8.02
CA GLN A 59 -0.51 0.18 6.84
C GLN A 59 -1.45 1.29 6.34
N PRO A 60 -1.20 2.55 6.77
CA PRO A 60 -2.03 3.70 6.39
C PRO A 60 -2.17 3.87 4.86
N PHE A 61 -1.11 3.53 4.11
CA PHE A 61 -1.13 3.59 2.65
C PHE A 61 -2.09 2.58 2.01
N CYS A 62 -2.12 1.32 2.47
CA CYS A 62 -3.08 0.32 1.97
C CYS A 62 -4.53 0.76 2.25
N LYS A 63 -4.80 1.24 3.48
CA LYS A 63 -6.11 1.80 3.83
C LYS A 63 -6.50 2.98 2.94
N ALA A 64 -5.57 3.89 2.69
CA ALA A 64 -5.80 5.03 1.81
C ALA A 64 -6.07 4.61 0.36
N LEU A 65 -5.35 3.61 -0.15
CA LEU A 65 -5.59 3.02 -1.47
C LEU A 65 -6.99 2.42 -1.57
N HIS A 66 -7.40 1.58 -0.62
CA HIS A 66 -8.76 1.01 -0.61
C HIS A 66 -9.85 2.08 -0.60
N TYR A 67 -9.71 3.13 0.23
CA TYR A 67 -10.65 4.25 0.21
C TYR A 67 -10.65 4.99 -1.13
N ALA A 68 -9.48 5.13 -1.76
CA ALA A 68 -9.37 5.76 -3.07
C ALA A 68 -10.05 4.92 -4.15
N GLU A 69 -9.83 3.61 -4.16
CA GLU A 69 -10.50 2.65 -5.05
C GLU A 69 -12.02 2.71 -4.90
N ASP A 70 -12.53 2.67 -3.66
CA ASP A 70 -13.96 2.80 -3.36
C ASP A 70 -14.57 4.13 -3.84
N ALA A 71 -13.80 5.22 -3.74
CA ALA A 71 -14.22 6.52 -4.23
C ALA A 71 -14.23 6.58 -5.76
N ILE A 72 -13.23 6.00 -6.40
CA ILE A 72 -13.13 5.92 -7.87
C ILE A 72 -14.24 5.04 -8.42
N LEU A 73 -14.46 3.84 -7.87
CA LEU A 73 -15.55 2.95 -8.25
C LEU A 73 -16.91 3.63 -8.12
N HIS A 74 -17.12 4.40 -7.06
CA HIS A 74 -18.34 5.18 -6.89
C HIS A 74 -18.55 6.22 -8.00
N ARG A 75 -17.49 6.83 -8.56
CA ARG A 75 -17.64 7.74 -9.71
C ARG A 75 -18.20 7.03 -10.95
N HIS A 76 -18.01 5.72 -11.06
CA HIS A 76 -18.57 4.91 -12.15
C HIS A 76 -20.03 4.51 -11.91
N THR A 77 -20.52 4.58 -10.67
CA THR A 77 -21.91 4.26 -10.34
C THR A 77 -22.83 5.47 -10.28
N VAL A 78 -22.29 6.69 -10.13
CA VAL A 78 -23.08 7.93 -10.09
C VAL A 78 -22.84 8.85 -11.30
N PRO A 79 -23.84 9.64 -11.73
CA PRO A 79 -23.65 10.62 -12.77
C PRO A 79 -22.53 11.63 -12.45
N GLY A 80 -21.83 12.09 -13.48
CA GLY A 80 -20.65 12.95 -13.33
C GLY A 80 -20.87 14.24 -12.53
N CYS A 81 -22.09 14.77 -12.54
CA CYS A 81 -22.45 15.96 -11.78
C CYS A 81 -22.39 15.73 -10.25
N VAL A 82 -22.74 14.54 -9.77
CA VAL A 82 -22.86 14.24 -8.33
C VAL A 82 -21.49 14.28 -7.66
N TRP A 83 -20.52 13.53 -8.19
CA TRP A 83 -19.18 13.51 -7.61
C TRP A 83 -18.44 14.83 -7.84
N LYS A 84 -18.64 15.51 -8.99
CA LYS A 84 -18.08 16.86 -9.19
C LYS A 84 -18.61 17.86 -8.16
N PHE A 85 -19.89 17.78 -7.83
CA PHE A 85 -20.50 18.62 -6.78
C PHE A 85 -19.92 18.31 -5.39
N GLN A 86 -19.79 17.03 -5.02
CA GLN A 86 -19.11 16.64 -3.78
C GLN A 86 -17.66 17.12 -3.72
N ARG A 87 -16.95 17.04 -4.85
CA ARG A 87 -15.57 17.52 -4.99
C ARG A 87 -15.49 19.03 -4.78
N TRP A 88 -16.38 19.80 -5.39
CA TRP A 88 -16.44 21.26 -5.25
C TRP A 88 -16.76 21.67 -3.81
N LEU A 89 -17.77 21.06 -3.18
CA LEU A 89 -18.16 21.36 -1.81
C LEU A 89 -17.18 20.89 -0.74
N GLY A 90 -16.21 20.05 -1.09
CA GLY A 90 -15.26 19.58 -0.08
C GLY A 90 -15.78 18.41 0.77
N VAL A 91 -16.79 17.65 0.33
CA VAL A 91 -17.51 16.68 1.19
C VAL A 91 -17.54 15.26 0.62
N GLY A 92 -18.03 14.31 1.43
CA GLY A 92 -18.27 12.93 1.00
C GLY A 92 -17.00 12.17 0.60
N LYS A 93 -17.16 11.24 -0.36
CA LYS A 93 -16.07 10.38 -0.85
C LYS A 93 -14.94 11.18 -1.51
N GLU A 94 -15.26 12.30 -2.14
CA GLU A 94 -14.26 13.16 -2.80
C GLU A 94 -13.36 13.92 -1.81
N ARG A 95 -13.87 14.25 -0.60
CA ARG A 95 -13.02 14.78 0.47
C ARG A 95 -12.00 13.74 0.92
N LYS A 96 -12.48 12.54 1.27
CA LYS A 96 -11.61 11.44 1.70
C LYS A 96 -10.60 11.06 0.63
N LEU A 97 -11.00 11.07 -0.64
CA LEU A 97 -10.10 10.80 -1.75
C LEU A 97 -8.94 11.79 -1.84
N ARG A 98 -9.16 13.09 -1.60
CA ARG A 98 -8.07 14.08 -1.52
C ARG A 98 -7.14 13.83 -0.34
N GLU A 99 -7.67 13.39 0.80
CA GLU A 99 -6.85 13.02 1.96
C GLU A 99 -5.99 11.79 1.66
N CYS A 100 -6.53 10.81 0.93
CA CYS A 100 -5.81 9.63 0.48
C CYS A 100 -4.72 9.97 -0.54
N GLU A 101 -5.00 10.89 -1.47
CA GLU A 101 -4.03 11.41 -2.45
C GLU A 101 -2.84 12.04 -1.73
N LYS A 102 -3.10 12.89 -0.72
CA LYS A 102 -2.02 13.48 0.09
C LYS A 102 -1.18 12.43 0.82
N LEU A 103 -1.81 11.41 1.41
CA LEU A 103 -1.10 10.34 2.10
C LEU A 103 -0.22 9.54 1.12
N ALA A 104 -0.71 9.30 -0.10
CA ALA A 104 0.06 8.64 -1.15
C ALA A 104 1.26 9.48 -1.58
N ASP A 105 1.08 10.78 -1.79
CA ASP A 105 2.17 11.71 -2.12
C ASP A 105 3.23 11.73 -1.02
N ASP A 106 2.82 11.87 0.24
CA ASP A 106 3.74 11.88 1.39
C ASP A 106 4.54 10.56 1.47
N PHE A 107 3.89 9.42 1.26
CA PHE A 107 4.55 8.11 1.24
C PHE A 107 5.57 8.00 0.09
N ILE A 108 5.18 8.39 -1.12
CA ILE A 108 6.06 8.32 -2.30
C ILE A 108 7.27 9.26 -2.13
N LEU A 109 7.06 10.47 -1.62
CA LEU A 109 8.11 11.45 -1.37
C LEU A 109 9.11 10.94 -0.31
N ASP A 110 8.64 10.27 0.74
CA ASP A 110 9.50 9.63 1.74
C ASP A 110 10.35 8.51 1.10
N CYS A 111 9.74 7.64 0.29
CA CYS A 111 10.47 6.60 -0.43
C CYS A 111 11.54 7.16 -1.37
N ILE A 112 11.22 8.21 -2.14
CA ILE A 112 12.19 8.89 -3.02
C ILE A 112 13.34 9.48 -2.19
N SER A 113 13.02 10.12 -1.07
CA SER A 113 14.01 10.73 -0.18
C SER A 113 14.97 9.68 0.39
N LYS A 114 14.45 8.55 0.86
CA LYS A 114 15.25 7.41 1.34
C LYS A 114 16.17 6.86 0.24
N LYS A 115 15.64 6.66 -0.96
CA LYS A 115 16.42 6.20 -2.13
C LYS A 115 17.57 7.15 -2.46
N LYS A 116 17.34 8.47 -2.45
CA LYS A 116 18.37 9.48 -2.67
C LYS A 116 19.48 9.44 -1.62
N GLN A 117 19.14 9.25 -0.34
CA GLN A 117 20.12 9.13 0.73
C GLN A 117 21.01 7.88 0.58
N GLU A 118 20.42 6.74 0.20
CA GLU A 118 21.17 5.52 -0.07
C GLU A 118 22.15 5.68 -1.25
N THR A 119 21.75 6.40 -2.31
CA THR A 119 22.64 6.68 -3.43
C THR A 119 23.78 7.62 -3.05
N CYS A 120 23.53 8.67 -2.27
CA CYS A 120 24.61 9.56 -1.80
C CYS A 120 25.61 8.84 -0.89
N LYS A 121 25.14 7.96 0.00
CA LYS A 121 26.03 7.16 0.87
C LYS A 121 26.95 6.25 0.05
N LYS A 122 26.43 5.61 -1.01
CA LYS A 122 27.22 4.76 -1.91
C LYS A 122 28.24 5.52 -2.75
N SER A 123 28.04 6.81 -3.04
CA SER A 123 29.03 7.62 -3.77
C SER A 123 30.16 8.17 -2.91
N SER A 124 30.03 8.10 -1.58
CA SER A 124 31.01 8.59 -0.61
C SER A 124 31.81 7.46 0.08
N SER A 125 31.56 6.21 -0.32
CA SER A 125 32.30 5.00 0.09
C SER A 125 33.00 4.41 -1.11
#